data_AF-A0A378BD31-F1
#
_entry.id   AF-A0A378BD31-F1
#
_cell.length_a   1.000
_cell.length_b   1.000
_cell.length_c   1.000
_cell.angle_alpha   90.00
_cell.angle_beta   90.00
_cell.angle_gamma   90.00
#
_symmetry.space_group_name_H-M   'P 1'
#
loop_
_entity.id
_entity.type
_entity.pdbx_description
1 polymer ?
#
loop_
_entity_poly.entity_id
_entity_poly.type
_entity_poly.pdbx_seq_one_letter_code
_entity_poly.pdbx_strand_id
1 'polypeptide(L)'
;MIRLPDSVPGSVSRSFSALIPGFLILSIFGIISWALASYGSNFHQIIMDSISTPLAAMGSVVGWAYVIFNSLLWFFGVHGSLALTALDNGIMTPWALENIALYNQYGSVDAAIEAGQTVPLLG
;
A
#
# COMPACT_ATOMS: atom_id res chain seq x y z
N MET A 1 12.81 22.31 22.41
CA MET A 1 11.82 21.88 23.43
C MET A 1 11.10 23.11 23.94
N ILE A 2 9.78 23.14 23.84
CA ILE A 2 8.96 24.21 24.44
C ILE A 2 8.93 23.95 25.94
N ARG A 3 9.48 24.86 26.75
CA ARG A 3 9.43 24.75 28.21
C ARG A 3 8.17 25.45 28.71
N LEU A 4 7.31 24.71 29.39
CA LEU A 4 6.12 25.22 30.06
C LEU A 4 6.38 25.31 31.57
N PRO A 5 5.68 26.21 32.29
CA PRO A 5 5.80 26.33 33.75
C PRO A 5 5.42 25.04 34.47
N ASP A 6 5.95 24.84 35.68
CA ASP A 6 5.70 23.65 36.53
C ASP A 6 4.23 23.48 36.93
N SER A 7 3.42 24.53 36.82
CA SER A 7 1.97 24.49 37.05
C SER A 7 1.19 23.77 35.95
N VAL A 8 1.82 23.41 34.83
CA VAL A 8 1.17 22.76 33.69
C VAL A 8 1.24 21.23 33.83
N PRO A 9 0.10 20.51 33.78
CA PRO A 9 0.09 19.04 33.84
C PRO A 9 0.99 18.40 32.77
N GLY A 10 1.73 17.36 33.16
CA GLY A 10 2.74 16.73 32.30
C GLY A 10 2.20 16.17 30.97
N SER A 11 0.92 15.80 30.89
CA SER A 11 0.26 15.40 29.63
C SER A 11 0.22 16.53 28.60
N VAL A 12 -0.13 17.75 29.04
CA VAL A 12 -0.20 18.95 28.19
C VAL A 12 1.22 19.33 27.75
N SER A 13 2.18 19.30 28.68
CA SER A 13 3.58 19.62 28.37
C SER A 13 4.22 18.70 27.33
N ARG A 14 3.89 17.40 27.36
CA ARG A 14 4.34 16.44 26.34
C ARG A 14 3.76 16.75 24.95
N SER A 15 2.46 17.06 24.85
CA SER A 15 1.83 17.40 23.58
C SER A 15 2.45 18.67 22.95
N PHE A 16 2.67 19.73 23.73
CA PHE A 16 3.33 20.94 23.23
C PHE A 16 4.80 20.71 22.89
N SER A 17 5.52 19.89 23.66
CA SER A 17 6.91 19.55 23.36
C SER A 17 7.07 18.79 22.04
N ALA A 18 6.07 17.99 21.65
CA ALA A 18 6.04 17.26 20.38
C ALA A 18 5.70 18.14 19.16
N LEU A 19 5.21 19.37 19.37
CA LEU A 19 4.74 20.25 18.28
C LEU A 19 5.86 20.68 17.35
N ILE A 20 7.02 21.11 17.87
CA ILE A 20 8.15 21.52 17.04
C ILE A 20 8.70 20.34 16.22
N PRO A 21 9.00 19.17 16.83
CA PRO A 21 9.39 17.98 16.05
C PRO A 21 8.36 17.59 14.98
N GLY A 22 7.07 17.59 15.33
CA GLY A 22 5.98 17.25 14.40
C GLY A 22 5.88 18.24 13.24
N PHE A 23 5.95 19.55 13.51
CA PHE A 23 5.94 20.59 12.48
C PHE A 23 7.12 20.45 11.51
N LEU A 24 8.32 20.17 12.02
CA LEU A 24 9.49 19.95 11.17
C LEU A 24 9.32 18.73 10.26
N ILE A 25 8.87 17.61 10.81
CA ILE A 25 8.61 16.38 10.03
C ILE A 25 7.57 16.67 8.94
N LEU A 26 6.42 17.25 9.30
CA LEU A 26 5.36 17.55 8.35
C LEU A 26 5.80 18.55 7.28
N SER A 27 6.60 19.56 7.65
CA SER A 27 7.13 20.53 6.69
C SER A 27 8.09 19.87 5.70
N ILE A 28 9.01 19.03 6.18
CA ILE A 28 9.97 18.30 5.33
C ILE A 28 9.22 17.36 4.38
N PHE A 29 8.38 16.48 4.91
CA PHE A 29 7.62 15.53 4.08
C PHE A 29 6.60 16.22 3.18
N GLY A 30 6.04 17.35 3.61
CA GLY A 30 5.17 18.19 2.79
C GLY A 30 5.90 18.79 1.60
N ILE A 31 7.11 19.31 1.80
CA ILE A 31 7.97 19.80 0.69
C ILE A 31 8.32 18.66 -0.26
N ILE A 32 8.70 17.49 0.26
CA ILE A 32 9.01 16.34 -0.60
C ILE A 32 7.76 15.91 -1.39
N SER A 33 6.59 15.81 -0.75
CA SER A 33 5.34 15.46 -1.42
C SER A 33 4.96 16.47 -2.50
N TRP A 34 5.14 17.77 -2.23
CA TRP A 34 4.91 18.82 -3.22
C TRP A 34 5.90 18.71 -4.40
N ALA A 35 7.17 18.46 -4.12
CA ALA A 35 8.18 18.25 -5.16
C ALA A 35 7.85 17.03 -6.03
N LEU A 36 7.50 15.89 -5.41
CA LEU A 36 7.07 14.70 -6.16
C LEU A 36 5.85 14.97 -7.03
N ALA A 37 4.86 15.69 -6.49
CA ALA A 37 3.68 16.08 -7.25
C ALA A 37 4.02 16.98 -8.44
N SER A 38 5.02 17.86 -8.31
CA SER A 38 5.50 18.69 -9.44
C SER A 38 6.13 17.88 -10.58
N TYR A 39 6.64 16.68 -10.28
CA TYR A 39 7.11 15.71 -11.26
C TYR A 39 6.02 14.70 -11.69
N GLY A 40 4.76 14.92 -11.30
CA GLY A 40 3.64 14.04 -11.65
C GLY A 40 3.59 12.72 -10.89
N SER A 41 4.30 12.62 -9.76
CA SER A 41 4.37 11.41 -8.95
C SER A 41 4.00 11.68 -7.49
N ASN A 42 3.98 10.64 -6.67
CA ASN A 42 3.82 10.73 -5.24
C ASN A 42 4.49 9.51 -4.59
N PHE A 43 4.62 9.51 -3.26
CA PHE A 43 5.27 8.42 -2.54
C PHE A 43 4.62 7.05 -2.81
N HIS A 44 3.29 6.99 -2.89
CA HIS A 44 2.59 5.75 -3.19
C HIS A 44 2.93 5.25 -4.59
N GLN A 45 2.91 6.13 -5.58
CA GLN A 45 3.26 5.79 -6.96
C GLN A 45 4.70 5.27 -7.07
N ILE A 46 5.65 5.90 -6.39
CA ILE A 46 7.04 5.42 -6.39
C ILE A 46 7.13 4.00 -5.84
N ILE A 47 6.46 3.70 -4.73
CA ILE A 47 6.47 2.35 -4.14
C ILE A 47 5.79 1.36 -5.09
N MET A 48 4.67 1.75 -5.70
CA MET A 48 3.97 0.91 -6.67
C MET A 48 4.89 0.58 -7.86
N ASP A 49 5.47 1.58 -8.50
CA ASP A 49 6.28 1.40 -9.70
C ASP A 49 7.59 0.65 -9.43
N SER A 50 8.19 0.85 -8.26
CA SER A 50 9.50 0.25 -7.92
C SER A 50 9.41 -1.13 -7.28
N ILE A 51 8.32 -1.45 -6.58
CA ILE A 51 8.19 -2.69 -5.80
C ILE A 51 6.97 -3.49 -6.22
N SER A 52 5.77 -2.90 -6.15
CA SER A 52 4.54 -3.66 -6.39
C SER A 52 4.41 -4.13 -7.84
N THR A 53 4.65 -3.25 -8.81
CA THR A 53 4.57 -3.55 -10.24
C THR A 53 5.55 -4.64 -10.68
N PRO A 54 6.86 -4.58 -10.37
CA PRO A 54 7.78 -5.65 -10.77
C PRO A 54 7.47 -6.97 -10.06
N LEU A 55 7.01 -6.94 -8.81
CA LEU A 55 6.59 -8.15 -8.11
C LEU A 55 5.30 -8.71 -8.72
N ALA A 56 4.34 -7.86 -9.06
CA ALA A 56 3.12 -8.24 -9.77
C ALA A 56 3.41 -8.82 -11.17
N ALA A 57 4.45 -8.33 -11.87
CA ALA A 57 4.84 -8.87 -13.17
C ALA A 57 5.28 -10.34 -13.13
N MET A 58 5.55 -10.91 -11.94
CA MET A 58 5.79 -12.35 -11.77
C MET A 58 4.51 -13.20 -11.86
N GLY A 59 3.34 -12.55 -12.01
CA GLY A 59 2.07 -13.17 -12.32
C GLY A 59 1.64 -14.21 -11.30
N SER A 60 1.17 -15.36 -11.79
CA SER A 60 0.58 -16.43 -10.99
C SER A 60 1.47 -16.94 -9.85
N VAL A 61 2.80 -16.86 -9.96
CA VAL A 61 3.75 -17.29 -8.92
C VAL A 61 3.52 -16.52 -7.61
N VAL A 62 3.23 -15.22 -7.67
CA VAL A 62 2.98 -14.40 -6.49
C VAL A 62 1.63 -14.73 -5.86
N GLY A 63 0.61 -15.00 -6.68
CA GLY A 63 -0.68 -15.48 -6.21
C GLY A 63 -0.56 -16.82 -5.47
N TRP A 64 0.18 -17.78 -6.04
CA TRP A 64 0.42 -19.07 -5.39
C TRP A 64 1.23 -18.94 -4.10
N ALA A 65 2.27 -18.10 -4.08
CA ALA A 65 3.02 -17.81 -2.88
C ALA A 65 2.10 -17.25 -1.78
N TYR A 66 1.23 -16.29 -2.11
CA TYR A 66 0.27 -15.73 -1.17
C TYR A 66 -0.63 -16.81 -0.56
N VAL A 67 -1.23 -17.69 -1.38
CA VAL A 67 -2.09 -18.79 -0.90
C VAL A 67 -1.36 -19.75 0.02
N ILE A 68 -0.13 -20.14 -0.35
CA ILE A 68 0.70 -21.08 0.43
C ILE A 68 1.08 -20.45 1.78
N PHE A 69 1.63 -19.24 1.78
CA PHE A 69 2.08 -18.58 3.01
C PHE A 69 0.90 -18.19 3.91
N ASN A 70 -0.22 -17.75 3.34
CA ASN A 70 -1.42 -17.46 4.13
C ASN A 70 -1.88 -18.70 4.91
N SER A 71 -1.93 -19.86 4.25
CA SER A 71 -2.34 -21.12 4.87
C SER A 71 -1.30 -21.66 5.85
N LEU A 72 -0.01 -21.56 5.51
CA LEU A 72 1.10 -21.99 6.35
C LEU A 72 1.19 -21.18 7.65
N LEU A 73 1.06 -19.86 7.57
CA LEU A 73 1.04 -18.99 8.75
C LEU A 73 -0.15 -19.32 9.64
N TRP A 74 -1.31 -19.57 9.05
CA TRP A 74 -2.51 -19.96 9.79
C TRP A 74 -2.33 -21.28 10.53
N PHE A 75 -1.65 -22.27 9.94
CA PHE A 75 -1.30 -23.53 10.61
C PHE A 75 -0.51 -23.31 11.91
N PHE A 76 0.34 -22.28 11.98
CA PHE A 76 1.07 -21.89 13.20
C PHE A 76 0.30 -20.90 14.10
N GLY A 77 -0.98 -20.65 13.83
CA GLY A 77 -1.83 -19.75 14.62
C GLY A 77 -1.67 -18.26 14.29
N VAL A 78 -0.96 -17.92 13.20
CA VAL A 78 -0.83 -16.55 12.72
C VAL A 78 -1.86 -16.27 11.65
N HIS A 79 -2.67 -15.23 11.80
CA HIS A 79 -3.66 -14.87 10.78
C HIS A 79 -2.97 -14.39 9.49
N GLY A 80 -2.84 -15.28 8.51
CA GLY A 80 -2.05 -15.07 7.29
C GLY A 80 -2.38 -13.75 6.57
N SER A 81 -3.65 -13.40 6.40
CA SER A 81 -4.03 -12.15 5.71
C SER A 81 -3.62 -10.88 6.45
N LEU A 82 -3.53 -10.91 7.79
CA LEU A 82 -3.02 -9.79 8.59
C LEU A 82 -1.49 -9.72 8.50
N ALA A 83 -0.82 -10.88 8.50
CA ALA A 83 0.62 -10.95 8.32
C ALA A 83 1.07 -10.53 6.90
N LEU A 84 0.24 -10.79 5.89
CA LEU A 84 0.52 -10.52 4.48
C LEU A 84 -0.20 -9.27 3.93
N THR A 85 -0.70 -8.39 4.81
CA THR A 85 -1.46 -7.19 4.41
C THR A 85 -0.72 -6.28 3.43
N ALA A 86 0.62 -6.22 3.50
CA ALA A 86 1.41 -5.47 2.52
C ALA A 86 1.29 -6.04 1.09
N LEU A 87 1.28 -7.36 0.94
CA LEU A 87 1.05 -8.03 -0.34
C LEU A 87 -0.39 -7.85 -0.81
N ASP A 88 -1.33 -7.93 0.13
CA ASP A 88 -2.76 -7.80 -0.15
C ASP A 88 -3.11 -6.40 -0.69
N ASN A 89 -2.66 -5.35 0.00
CA ASN A 89 -2.87 -3.96 -0.42
C ASN A 89 -2.02 -3.58 -1.64
N GLY A 90 -0.81 -4.10 -1.73
CA GLY A 90 0.15 -3.72 -2.77
C GLY A 90 -0.07 -4.42 -4.11
N ILE A 91 -0.67 -5.62 -4.13
CA ILE A 91 -0.76 -6.46 -5.33
C ILE A 91 -2.17 -7.04 -5.50
N MET A 92 -2.67 -7.79 -4.50
CA MET A 92 -3.91 -8.55 -4.65
C MET A 92 -5.14 -7.64 -4.86
N THR A 93 -5.23 -6.56 -4.08
CA THR A 93 -6.31 -5.58 -4.19
C THR A 93 -6.29 -4.84 -5.54
N PRO A 94 -5.16 -4.27 -6.01
CA PRO A 94 -5.06 -3.73 -7.36
C PRO A 94 -5.48 -4.71 -8.46
N TRP A 95 -5.04 -5.97 -8.41
CA TRP A 95 -5.46 -6.99 -9.37
C TRP A 95 -6.96 -7.29 -9.32
N ALA A 96 -7.54 -7.36 -8.12
CA ALA A 96 -8.98 -7.55 -7.99
C ALA A 96 -9.77 -6.38 -8.61
N LEU A 97 -9.29 -5.15 -8.41
CA LEU A 97 -9.89 -3.96 -9.02
C LEU A 97 -9.77 -3.96 -10.55
N GLU A 98 -8.62 -4.36 -11.09
CA GLU A 98 -8.41 -4.52 -12.53
C GLU A 98 -9.37 -5.56 -13.12
N ASN A 99 -9.51 -6.72 -12.46
CA ASN A 99 -10.44 -7.76 -12.89
C ASN A 99 -11.90 -7.28 -12.88
N ILE A 100 -12.28 -6.51 -11.86
CA ILE A 100 -13.62 -5.89 -11.77
C ILE A 100 -13.83 -4.90 -12.92
N ALA A 101 -12.82 -4.09 -13.25
CA ALA A 101 -12.88 -3.14 -14.37
C ALA A 101 -13.05 -3.86 -15.72
N LEU A 102 -12.27 -4.91 -15.96
CA LEU A 102 -12.40 -5.76 -17.15
C LEU A 102 -13.79 -6.40 -17.23
N TYR A 103 -14.29 -6.95 -16.12
CA TYR A 103 -15.63 -7.54 -16.06
C TYR A 103 -16.72 -6.52 -16.41
N ASN A 104 -16.65 -5.31 -15.85
CA ASN A 104 -17.64 -4.27 -16.12
C ASN A 104 -17.62 -3.79 -17.58
N GLN A 105 -16.47 -3.86 -18.24
CA GLN A 105 -16.32 -3.43 -19.64
C GLN A 105 -16.73 -4.52 -20.64
N TYR A 106 -16.37 -5.78 -20.39
CA TYR A 106 -16.51 -6.87 -21.35
C TYR A 106 -17.60 -7.89 -20.99
N GLY A 107 -18.19 -7.78 -19.79
CA GLY A 107 -19.23 -8.69 -19.28
C GLY A 107 -18.69 -10.01 -18.73
N SER A 108 -17.45 -10.40 -19.06
CA SER A 108 -16.72 -11.49 -18.43
C SER A 108 -15.20 -11.29 -18.57
N VAL A 109 -14.44 -11.99 -17.72
CA VAL A 109 -12.98 -12.04 -17.81
C VAL A 109 -12.53 -12.76 -19.09
N ASP A 110 -13.23 -13.82 -19.48
CA ASP A 110 -12.92 -14.58 -20.70
C ASP A 110 -13.11 -13.72 -21.97
N ALA A 111 -14.18 -12.93 -22.04
CA ALA A 111 -14.42 -12.01 -23.14
C ALA A 111 -13.35 -10.90 -23.20
N ALA A 112 -12.81 -10.48 -22.05
CA ALA A 112 -11.69 -9.54 -22.01
C ALA A 112 -10.40 -10.17 -22.56
N ILE A 113 -10.13 -11.44 -22.24
CA ILE A 113 -8.98 -12.18 -22.79
C ILE A 113 -9.13 -12.36 -24.31
N GLU A 114 -10.33 -12.71 -24.78
CA GLU A 114 -10.65 -12.80 -26.22
C GLU A 114 -10.48 -11.45 -26.95
N ALA A 115 -10.77 -10.34 -26.26
CA ALA A 115 -10.50 -8.99 -26.73
C ALA A 115 -9.01 -8.57 -26.61
N GLY A 116 -8.12 -9.47 -26.21
CA GLY A 116 -6.68 -9.27 -26.13
C GLY A 116 -6.19 -8.58 -24.85
N GLN A 117 -7.02 -8.48 -23.80
CA GLN A 117 -6.60 -7.96 -22.49
C GLN A 117 -5.87 -9.02 -21.67
N THR A 118 -4.88 -8.60 -20.88
CA THR A 118 -4.17 -9.46 -19.94
C THR A 118 -4.87 -9.47 -18.59
N VAL A 119 -4.93 -10.64 -17.95
CA VAL A 119 -5.54 -10.81 -16.63
C VAL A 119 -4.46 -11.24 -15.64
N PRO A 120 -4.20 -10.48 -14.56
CA PRO A 120 -3.02 -10.67 -13.70
C PRO A 120 -2.84 -12.06 -13.07
N LEU A 121 -3.91 -12.84 -12.90
CA LEU A 121 -3.88 -14.19 -12.32
C LEU A 121 -3.88 -15.32 -13.36
N LEU A 122 -4.12 -15.01 -14.63
CA LEU A 122 -4.30 -15.99 -15.71
C LEU A 122 -3.24 -15.86 -16.81
N GLY A 123 -2.40 -14.81 -16.75
CA GLY A 123 -1.28 -14.55 -17.64
C GLY A 123 0.04 -15.14 -17.17
#